data_AF-A0A959N0J1-F1
#
_entry.id   AF-A0A959N0J1-F1
#
_cell.length_a   1.000
_cell.length_b   1.000
_cell.length_c   1.000
_cell.angle_alpha   90.00
_cell.angle_beta   90.00
_cell.angle_gamma   90.00
#
_symmetry.space_group_name_H-M   'P 1'
#
loop_
_entity.id
_entity.type
_entity.pdbx_description
1 polymer ?
#
loop_
_entity_poly.entity_id
_entity_poly.type
_entity_poly.pdbx_seq_one_letter_code
_entity_poly.pdbx_strand_id
1 'polypeptide(L)'
;MIRIFSRICFTCCLICICSCNENSDNIVSSGNSNNKDFKYPLNINSYWHYGTRNFVFNLRPDSINIYFSTDTLYGYGNAKVKNDTVINSDTLIQIQNVHSLSGHANSSVEFYRQTDSGLVRVAYYSNASNFGPFRQMNNLNFSFNGNNFNSLSELIGFCKGEYSQSDTALVFDDPPVKVLKYPLTENSEWNMLNTGTYSVNKKYLNFENVTVNAGTFYCLKIKKDLYYNSSAPDTGYIFYDYFSESGMIKRDLLIKDVNVSNSSGQTIGKIDIKEESFLNIYNIAK
;
A
#
# COMPACT_ATOMS: atom_id res chain seq x y z
N MET A 1 -33.67 71.64 -13.78
CA MET A 1 -32.84 70.94 -14.79
C MET A 1 -33.04 69.44 -14.57
N ILE A 2 -33.65 68.78 -15.55
CA ILE A 2 -34.17 67.40 -15.49
C ILE A 2 -33.04 66.39 -15.71
N ARG A 3 -32.93 65.35 -14.87
CA ARG A 3 -32.24 64.06 -15.19
C ARG A 3 -32.88 62.85 -14.48
N ILE A 4 -33.91 62.34 -15.14
CA ILE A 4 -34.25 60.97 -15.55
C ILE A 4 -33.27 59.77 -15.24
N PHE A 5 -33.90 58.61 -14.92
CA PHE A 5 -33.48 57.17 -14.91
C PHE A 5 -32.37 56.74 -13.92
N SER A 6 -32.41 55.58 -13.24
CA SER A 6 -32.87 54.25 -13.63
C SER A 6 -33.17 53.37 -12.40
N ARG A 7 -34.23 52.56 -12.49
CA ARG A 7 -34.58 51.52 -11.51
C ARG A 7 -33.75 50.26 -11.79
N ILE A 8 -33.01 49.77 -10.81
CA ILE A 8 -32.48 48.40 -10.81
C ILE A 8 -33.37 47.58 -9.88
N CYS A 9 -34.15 46.69 -10.49
CA CYS A 9 -35.02 45.72 -9.86
C CYS A 9 -34.17 44.48 -9.51
N PHE A 10 -33.82 44.32 -8.24
CA PHE A 10 -33.13 43.13 -7.74
C PHE A 10 -34.19 42.10 -7.32
N THR A 11 -34.55 41.22 -8.25
CA THR A 11 -35.45 40.09 -8.00
C THR A 11 -34.70 39.06 -7.15
N CYS A 12 -35.02 39.02 -5.86
CA CYS A 12 -34.49 38.04 -4.91
C CYS A 12 -35.24 36.71 -5.09
N CYS A 13 -34.70 35.83 -5.94
CA CYS A 13 -35.18 34.45 -6.05
C CYS A 13 -34.71 33.67 -4.81
N LEU A 14 -35.58 33.53 -3.80
CA LEU A 14 -35.41 32.55 -2.74
C LEU A 14 -35.55 31.15 -3.35
N ILE A 15 -34.42 30.49 -3.58
CA ILE A 15 -34.40 29.04 -3.82
C ILE A 15 -34.36 28.39 -2.42
N CYS A 16 -35.54 28.00 -1.93
CA CYS A 16 -35.65 27.06 -0.81
C CYS A 16 -35.18 25.68 -1.30
N ILE A 17 -33.92 25.35 -1.04
CA ILE A 17 -33.42 23.99 -1.19
C ILE A 17 -33.86 23.23 0.07
N CYS A 18 -34.92 22.44 -0.05
CA CYS A 18 -35.28 21.43 0.95
C CYS A 18 -34.14 20.39 1.00
N SER A 19 -33.29 20.48 2.02
CA SER A 19 -32.36 19.42 2.39
C SER A 19 -33.15 18.30 3.06
N CYS A 20 -33.62 17.33 2.27
CA CYS A 20 -34.05 16.05 2.81
C CYS A 20 -32.81 15.35 3.39
N ASN A 21 -32.69 15.44 4.72
CA ASN A 21 -31.71 14.70 5.49
C ASN A 21 -32.18 13.24 5.54
N GLU A 22 -31.91 12.47 4.50
CA GLU A 22 -31.92 11.01 4.61
C GLU A 22 -30.72 10.63 5.48
N ASN A 23 -30.95 10.58 6.80
CA ASN A 23 -30.19 9.72 7.69
C ASN A 23 -30.42 8.28 7.22
N SER A 24 -29.72 7.87 6.16
CA SER A 24 -29.34 6.48 6.03
C SER A 24 -28.30 6.24 7.11
N ASP A 25 -28.77 5.94 8.32
CA ASP A 25 -28.01 5.12 9.24
C ASP A 25 -27.73 3.82 8.49
N ASN A 26 -26.62 3.81 7.75
CA ASN A 26 -26.01 2.61 7.24
C ASN A 26 -25.64 1.83 8.49
N ILE A 27 -26.59 1.00 8.94
CA ILE A 27 -26.32 -0.15 9.78
C ILE A 27 -25.25 -0.90 9.00
N VAL A 28 -23.99 -0.64 9.34
CA VAL A 28 -22.84 -1.42 8.91
C VAL A 28 -23.20 -2.80 9.41
N SER A 29 -23.67 -3.65 8.50
CA SER A 29 -23.92 -5.04 8.84
C SER A 29 -22.61 -5.53 9.40
N SER A 30 -22.61 -5.84 10.69
CA SER A 30 -21.53 -6.58 11.31
C SER A 30 -21.49 -7.89 10.55
N GLY A 31 -20.65 -7.94 9.51
CA GLY A 31 -20.50 -9.07 8.60
C GLY A 31 -20.02 -10.24 9.43
N ASN A 32 -20.96 -10.98 9.99
CA ASN A 32 -20.71 -12.15 10.78
C ASN A 32 -20.40 -13.28 9.79
N SER A 33 -19.17 -13.36 9.29
CA SER A 33 -18.71 -14.57 8.65
C SER A 33 -17.19 -14.68 8.69
N ASN A 34 -16.72 -15.75 9.33
CA ASN A 34 -15.60 -16.51 8.78
C ASN A 34 -15.96 -16.81 7.32
N ASN A 35 -15.68 -15.87 6.41
CA ASN A 35 -16.19 -15.90 5.05
C ASN A 35 -15.41 -16.96 4.28
N LYS A 36 -15.88 -18.21 4.39
CA LYS A 36 -15.31 -19.37 3.69
C LYS A 36 -15.29 -19.15 2.17
N ASP A 37 -16.17 -18.27 1.69
CA ASP A 37 -16.37 -17.97 0.27
C ASP A 37 -15.65 -16.70 -0.17
N PHE A 38 -14.86 -16.06 0.72
CA PHE A 38 -14.10 -14.87 0.34
C PHE A 38 -13.17 -15.19 -0.83
N LYS A 39 -13.25 -14.34 -1.86
CA LYS A 39 -12.36 -14.33 -3.01
C LYS A 39 -11.99 -12.87 -3.30
N TYR A 40 -10.71 -12.60 -3.49
CA TYR A 40 -10.26 -11.28 -3.94
C TYR A 40 -10.96 -10.89 -5.27
N PRO A 41 -11.49 -9.66 -5.38
CA PRO A 41 -12.29 -9.23 -6.53
C PRO A 41 -11.41 -8.99 -7.77
N LEU A 42 -11.27 -10.01 -8.62
CA LEU A 42 -10.40 -9.98 -9.81
C LEU A 42 -11.16 -9.87 -11.14
N ASN A 43 -12.36 -9.31 -11.14
CA ASN A 43 -13.12 -9.14 -12.37
C ASN A 43 -12.41 -8.13 -13.30
N ILE A 44 -12.33 -8.46 -14.59
CA ILE A 44 -11.71 -7.60 -15.61
C ILE A 44 -12.36 -6.21 -15.58
N ASN A 45 -11.55 -5.16 -15.69
CA ASN A 45 -11.93 -3.75 -15.52
C ASN A 45 -12.22 -3.29 -14.09
N SER A 46 -12.04 -4.13 -13.08
CA SER A 46 -11.96 -3.64 -11.69
C SER A 46 -10.73 -2.74 -11.53
N TYR A 47 -10.88 -1.66 -10.76
CA TYR A 47 -9.78 -0.74 -10.49
C TYR A 47 -9.85 -0.16 -9.07
N TRP A 48 -8.69 0.26 -8.59
CA TRP A 48 -8.49 0.91 -7.30
C TRP A 48 -7.56 2.09 -7.47
N HIS A 49 -7.92 3.21 -6.85
CA HIS A 49 -7.11 4.41 -6.75
C HIS A 49 -6.78 4.66 -5.27
N TYR A 50 -5.50 4.76 -4.97
CA TYR A 50 -4.95 4.87 -3.63
C TYR A 50 -4.27 6.22 -3.42
N GLY A 51 -4.39 6.77 -2.22
CA GLY A 51 -3.48 7.79 -1.72
C GLY A 51 -2.35 7.14 -0.92
N THR A 52 -1.17 7.73 -0.96
CA THR A 52 -0.02 7.30 -0.16
C THR A 52 0.54 8.48 0.64
N ARG A 53 0.96 8.21 1.87
CA ARG A 53 1.67 9.14 2.75
C ARG A 53 2.88 8.43 3.29
N ASN A 54 4.02 9.10 3.32
CA ASN A 54 5.14 8.54 4.05
C ASN A 54 5.84 9.60 4.86
N PHE A 55 6.33 9.15 6.00
CA PHE A 55 6.78 9.95 7.11
C PHE A 55 8.20 9.55 7.46
N VAL A 56 9.05 10.53 7.73
CA VAL A 56 10.27 10.37 8.53
C VAL A 56 10.03 11.13 9.82
N PHE A 57 10.17 10.45 10.95
CA PHE A 57 9.87 11.03 12.25
C PHE A 57 10.76 10.44 13.34
N ASN A 58 10.66 11.01 14.54
CA ASN A 58 11.45 10.60 15.70
C ASN A 58 12.95 10.63 15.39
N LEU A 59 13.48 11.76 14.90
CA LEU A 59 14.88 11.90 14.53
C LEU A 59 15.75 11.96 15.78
N ARG A 60 16.81 11.14 15.86
CA ARG A 60 17.64 10.98 17.07
C ARG A 60 19.12 10.93 16.73
N PRO A 61 19.98 11.87 17.17
CA PRO A 61 19.67 13.10 17.90
C PRO A 61 19.04 14.18 16.99
N ASP A 62 18.44 15.21 17.58
CA ASP A 62 17.81 16.33 16.85
C ASP A 62 18.73 17.01 15.83
N SER A 63 20.05 16.94 16.02
CA SER A 63 21.03 17.51 15.09
C SER A 63 20.97 16.92 13.68
N ILE A 64 20.39 15.73 13.48
CA ILE A 64 20.22 15.16 12.14
C ILE A 64 19.03 15.76 11.37
N ASN A 65 18.18 16.57 12.02
CA ASN A 65 17.03 17.18 11.37
C ASN A 65 17.41 18.07 10.18
N ILE A 66 18.62 18.65 10.20
CA ILE A 66 19.15 19.48 9.11
C ILE A 66 19.23 18.74 7.76
N TYR A 67 19.25 17.41 7.76
CA TYR A 67 19.33 16.62 6.55
C TYR A 67 17.97 16.31 5.91
N PHE A 68 16.87 16.57 6.62
CA PHE A 68 15.51 16.26 6.16
C PHE A 68 14.76 17.55 5.86
N SER A 69 14.38 17.75 4.59
CA SER A 69 13.68 18.95 4.12
C SER A 69 12.17 18.92 4.34
N THR A 70 11.62 17.73 4.58
CA THR A 70 10.21 17.50 4.91
C THR A 70 10.10 16.25 5.76
N ASP A 71 9.13 16.23 6.66
CA ASP A 71 8.77 15.05 7.44
C ASP A 71 7.82 14.14 6.67
N THR A 72 7.07 14.68 5.70
CA THR A 72 5.96 13.99 5.04
C THR A 72 6.01 14.18 3.53
N LEU A 73 5.70 13.10 2.79
CA LEU A 73 5.54 13.12 1.34
C LEU A 73 4.28 12.37 0.91
N TYR A 74 3.60 12.92 -0.09
CA TYR A 74 2.32 12.44 -0.60
C TYR A 74 2.47 11.88 -2.01
N GLY A 75 1.75 10.80 -2.29
CA GLY A 75 1.65 10.19 -3.61
C GLY A 75 0.30 9.54 -3.85
N TYR A 76 0.21 8.86 -4.98
CA TYR A 76 -0.96 8.09 -5.36
C TYR A 76 -0.59 6.84 -6.14
N GLY A 77 -1.44 5.83 -6.03
CA GLY A 77 -1.33 4.57 -6.75
C GLY A 77 -2.61 4.23 -7.48
N ASN A 78 -2.50 3.48 -8.57
CA ASN A 78 -3.61 2.91 -9.31
C ASN A 78 -3.32 1.43 -9.51
N ALA A 79 -4.31 0.58 -9.25
CA ALA A 79 -4.29 -0.82 -9.63
C ALA A 79 -5.49 -1.08 -10.56
N LYS A 80 -5.29 -1.85 -11.63
CA LYS A 80 -6.36 -2.21 -12.57
C LYS A 80 -6.19 -3.65 -13.03
N VAL A 81 -7.28 -4.42 -12.97
CA VAL A 81 -7.37 -5.72 -13.63
C VAL A 81 -7.54 -5.49 -15.13
N LYS A 82 -6.58 -5.95 -15.93
CA LYS A 82 -6.52 -5.65 -17.36
C LYS A 82 -7.19 -6.71 -18.21
N ASN A 83 -6.74 -7.95 -18.07
CA ASN A 83 -7.07 -9.06 -18.95
C ASN A 83 -6.64 -10.37 -18.29
N ASP A 84 -7.20 -11.46 -18.79
CA ASP A 84 -6.60 -12.77 -18.61
C ASP A 84 -5.45 -12.94 -19.62
N THR A 85 -4.49 -13.77 -19.26
CA THR A 85 -3.37 -14.17 -20.12
C THR A 85 -3.03 -15.64 -19.88
N VAL A 86 -2.24 -16.24 -20.77
CA VAL A 86 -1.76 -17.61 -20.62
C VAL A 86 -0.24 -17.61 -20.55
N ILE A 87 0.31 -18.15 -19.46
CA ILE A 87 1.76 -18.31 -19.26
C ILE A 87 2.02 -19.75 -18.84
N ASN A 88 2.90 -20.47 -19.55
CA ASN A 88 3.22 -21.89 -19.28
C ASN A 88 1.98 -22.79 -19.15
N SER A 89 0.99 -22.60 -20.03
CA SER A 89 -0.30 -23.32 -20.03
C SER A 89 -1.28 -22.98 -18.89
N ASP A 90 -0.92 -22.05 -18.01
CA ASP A 90 -1.79 -21.59 -16.95
C ASP A 90 -2.49 -20.29 -17.33
N THR A 91 -3.80 -20.21 -17.09
CA THR A 91 -4.56 -18.96 -17.23
C THR A 91 -4.35 -18.10 -15.99
N LEU A 92 -3.84 -16.89 -16.19
CA LEU A 92 -3.49 -15.93 -15.15
C LEU A 92 -4.19 -14.60 -15.38
N ILE A 93 -4.52 -13.91 -14.30
CA ILE A 93 -5.12 -12.59 -14.30
C ILE A 93 -4.02 -11.55 -14.19
N GLN A 94 -4.00 -10.61 -15.13
CA GLN A 94 -3.02 -9.53 -15.17
C GLN A 94 -3.54 -8.30 -14.41
N ILE A 95 -2.77 -7.85 -13.42
CA ILE A 95 -3.01 -6.60 -12.69
C ILE A 95 -1.90 -5.62 -13.04
N GLN A 96 -2.26 -4.47 -13.60
CA GLN A 96 -1.33 -3.35 -13.77
C GLN A 96 -1.40 -2.44 -12.55
N ASN A 97 -0.26 -2.19 -11.92
CA ASN A 97 -0.09 -1.18 -10.90
C ASN A 97 0.70 -0.01 -11.47
N VAL A 98 0.30 1.21 -11.15
CA VAL A 98 1.03 2.44 -11.45
C VAL A 98 1.04 3.28 -10.19
N HIS A 99 2.21 3.68 -9.73
CA HIS A 99 2.37 4.58 -8.60
C HIS A 99 3.16 5.81 -9.03
N SER A 100 2.78 6.95 -8.46
CA SER A 100 3.40 8.24 -8.77
C SER A 100 3.49 9.10 -7.52
N LEU A 101 4.64 9.75 -7.40
CA LEU A 101 5.00 10.70 -6.38
C LEU A 101 5.93 11.77 -7.00
N SER A 102 6.14 12.89 -6.31
CA SER A 102 6.97 14.00 -6.80
C SER A 102 8.38 13.56 -7.23
N GLY A 103 8.57 13.47 -8.55
CA GLY A 103 9.84 13.09 -9.19
C GLY A 103 10.09 11.58 -9.31
N HIS A 104 9.12 10.73 -8.94
CA HIS A 104 9.24 9.27 -9.01
C HIS A 104 7.94 8.66 -9.51
N ALA A 105 8.01 7.81 -10.54
CA ALA A 105 6.88 7.02 -10.99
C ALA A 105 7.35 5.61 -11.32
N ASN A 106 6.56 4.63 -10.92
CA ASN A 106 6.82 3.22 -11.16
C ASN A 106 5.55 2.52 -11.61
N SER A 107 5.71 1.50 -12.43
CA SER A 107 4.66 0.61 -12.88
C SER A 107 5.11 -0.83 -12.73
N SER A 108 4.21 -1.65 -12.20
CA SER A 108 4.37 -3.09 -12.24
C SER A 108 3.19 -3.72 -12.95
N VAL A 109 3.43 -4.92 -13.46
CA VAL A 109 2.39 -5.82 -13.95
C VAL A 109 2.58 -7.12 -13.20
N GLU A 110 1.59 -7.54 -12.45
CA GLU A 110 1.64 -8.76 -11.67
C GLU A 110 0.62 -9.76 -12.23
N PHE A 111 1.01 -11.04 -12.26
CA PHE A 111 0.21 -12.13 -12.81
C PHE A 111 -0.24 -13.05 -11.70
N TYR A 112 -1.55 -13.19 -11.55
CA TYR A 112 -2.17 -13.90 -10.45
C TYR A 112 -2.99 -15.09 -10.91
N ARG A 113 -3.18 -16.06 -10.03
CA ARG A 113 -4.21 -17.08 -10.12
C ARG A 113 -5.06 -17.07 -8.87
N GLN A 114 -6.37 -17.07 -9.08
CA GLN A 114 -7.32 -17.33 -8.02
C GLN A 114 -7.50 -18.85 -7.89
N THR A 115 -7.25 -19.39 -6.71
CA THR A 115 -7.43 -20.82 -6.42
C THR A 115 -8.39 -21.03 -5.25
N ASP A 116 -8.72 -22.28 -4.94
CA ASP A 116 -9.46 -22.62 -3.73
C ASP A 116 -8.67 -22.36 -2.45
N SER A 117 -7.33 -22.40 -2.53
CA SER A 117 -6.43 -22.26 -1.38
C SER A 117 -5.90 -20.85 -1.15
N GLY A 118 -6.17 -19.91 -2.07
CA GLY A 118 -5.62 -18.56 -2.00
C GLY A 118 -5.55 -17.81 -3.33
N LEU A 119 -5.17 -16.53 -3.21
CA LEU A 119 -4.67 -15.71 -4.31
C LEU A 119 -3.15 -15.92 -4.43
N VAL A 120 -2.70 -16.44 -5.56
CA VAL A 120 -1.31 -16.80 -5.82
C VAL A 120 -0.74 -15.89 -6.89
N ARG A 121 0.38 -15.22 -6.63
CA ARG A 121 1.17 -14.53 -7.64
C ARG A 121 2.15 -15.52 -8.26
N VAL A 122 2.21 -15.55 -9.58
CA VAL A 122 3.04 -16.51 -10.33
C VAL A 122 4.23 -15.81 -10.97
N ALA A 123 4.02 -14.59 -11.44
CA ALA A 123 5.07 -13.81 -12.10
C ALA A 123 4.79 -12.32 -11.98
N TYR A 124 5.80 -11.52 -12.31
CA TYR A 124 5.66 -10.07 -12.38
C TYR A 124 6.67 -9.44 -13.36
N TYR A 125 6.28 -8.29 -13.90
CA TYR A 125 7.16 -7.27 -14.43
C TYR A 125 7.17 -6.12 -13.42
N SER A 126 8.34 -5.61 -13.05
CA SER A 126 8.44 -4.35 -12.33
C SER A 126 9.44 -3.47 -13.04
N ASN A 127 9.05 -2.24 -13.37
CA ASN A 127 9.97 -1.29 -14.01
C ASN A 127 10.73 -0.40 -13.00
N ALA A 128 10.70 -0.78 -11.72
CA ALA A 128 11.49 -0.19 -10.65
C ALA A 128 11.26 -0.98 -9.35
N SER A 129 12.28 -1.03 -8.50
CA SER A 129 12.07 -1.09 -7.06
C SER A 129 11.90 0.33 -6.52
N ASN A 130 11.40 0.38 -5.28
CA ASN A 130 11.53 1.50 -4.34
C ASN A 130 10.26 2.31 -4.15
N PHE A 131 9.26 1.65 -3.60
CA PHE A 131 8.07 2.29 -3.08
C PHE A 131 8.40 2.97 -1.75
N GLY A 132 9.02 4.14 -1.82
CA GLY A 132 9.23 5.08 -0.71
C GLY A 132 9.46 6.47 -1.30
N PRO A 133 9.02 7.54 -0.65
CA PRO A 133 8.86 8.81 -1.33
C PRO A 133 10.11 9.68 -1.25
N PHE A 134 11.02 9.34 -0.35
CA PHE A 134 12.13 10.21 -0.03
C PHE A 134 13.19 10.08 -1.11
N ARG A 135 13.38 11.19 -1.82
CA ARG A 135 14.45 11.36 -2.79
C ARG A 135 15.77 10.97 -2.14
N GLN A 136 16.70 10.46 -2.94
CA GLN A 136 18.07 10.26 -2.52
C GLN A 136 18.58 11.54 -1.85
N MET A 137 18.83 11.47 -0.55
CA MET A 137 19.49 12.54 0.18
C MET A 137 20.97 12.39 -0.11
N ASN A 138 21.53 13.31 -0.90
CA ASN A 138 22.94 13.28 -1.25
C ASN A 138 23.77 13.13 0.04
N ASN A 139 24.67 12.15 0.05
CA ASN A 139 25.60 11.86 1.16
C ASN A 139 24.99 11.23 2.42
N LEU A 140 23.76 10.71 2.36
CA LEU A 140 23.21 9.86 3.41
C LEU A 140 23.02 8.42 2.96
N ASN A 141 23.32 7.49 3.87
CA ASN A 141 23.04 6.07 3.75
C ASN A 141 22.16 5.63 4.92
N PHE A 142 21.35 4.62 4.69
CA PHE A 142 20.44 4.08 5.70
C PHE A 142 20.81 2.64 5.99
N SER A 143 20.74 2.21 7.24
CA SER A 143 20.93 0.80 7.56
C SER A 143 19.86 0.25 8.49
N PHE A 144 19.42 -0.96 8.15
CA PHE A 144 18.39 -1.71 8.86
C PHE A 144 18.75 -3.19 8.80
N ASN A 145 18.77 -3.86 9.96
CA ASN A 145 19.16 -5.26 10.09
C ASN A 145 20.49 -5.64 9.40
N GLY A 146 21.48 -4.75 9.49
CA GLY A 146 22.81 -4.98 8.91
C GLY A 146 22.90 -4.79 7.40
N ASN A 147 21.80 -4.46 6.72
CA ASN A 147 21.81 -4.07 5.30
C ASN A 147 21.96 -2.56 5.17
N ASN A 148 22.69 -2.12 4.15
CA ASN A 148 22.87 -0.71 3.83
C ASN A 148 22.09 -0.37 2.55
N PHE A 149 21.46 0.80 2.57
CA PHE A 149 20.61 1.30 1.51
C PHE A 149 21.05 2.73 1.16
N ASN A 150 21.03 3.07 -0.12
CA ASN A 150 21.42 4.39 -0.62
C ASN A 150 20.25 5.39 -0.61
N SER A 151 19.04 4.91 -0.34
CA SER A 151 17.84 5.74 -0.20
C SER A 151 16.83 5.08 0.72
N LEU A 152 15.91 5.88 1.28
CA LEU A 152 14.78 5.33 2.03
C LEU A 152 13.85 4.52 1.12
N SER A 153 13.75 4.91 -0.14
CA SER A 153 12.96 4.18 -1.11
C SER A 153 13.49 2.75 -1.31
N GLU A 154 14.81 2.57 -1.34
CA GLU A 154 15.48 1.26 -1.40
C GLU A 154 15.23 0.43 -0.14
N LEU A 155 15.37 1.03 1.04
CA LEU A 155 15.05 0.41 2.32
C LEU A 155 13.58 -0.06 2.36
N ILE A 156 12.64 0.79 1.96
CA ILE A 156 11.20 0.44 1.99
C ILE A 156 10.90 -0.66 0.97
N GLY A 157 11.49 -0.61 -0.23
CA GLY A 157 11.37 -1.67 -1.23
C GLY A 157 11.83 -3.02 -0.69
N PHE A 158 13.02 -3.06 -0.07
CA PHE A 158 13.54 -4.24 0.62
C PHE A 158 12.56 -4.76 1.68
N CYS A 159 12.07 -3.87 2.55
CA CYS A 159 11.11 -4.19 3.61
C CYS A 159 9.76 -4.72 3.09
N LYS A 160 9.39 -4.43 1.85
CA LYS A 160 8.18 -4.95 1.18
C LYS A 160 8.42 -6.29 0.47
N GLY A 161 9.68 -6.73 0.35
CA GLY A 161 10.05 -7.86 -0.50
C GLY A 161 9.98 -7.53 -1.99
N GLU A 162 10.08 -6.24 -2.35
CA GLU A 162 10.13 -5.77 -3.74
C GLU A 162 11.60 -5.66 -4.16
N TYR A 163 12.03 -6.45 -5.14
CA TYR A 163 13.41 -6.42 -5.64
C TYR A 163 13.53 -5.60 -6.93
N SER A 164 14.68 -4.94 -7.07
CA SER A 164 15.13 -4.29 -8.30
C SER A 164 15.55 -5.35 -9.32
N GLN A 165 14.59 -5.93 -10.04
CA GLN A 165 14.90 -6.67 -11.25
C GLN A 165 14.63 -5.82 -12.48
N SER A 166 15.43 -6.10 -13.52
CA SER A 166 15.43 -5.40 -14.80
C SER A 166 14.04 -5.33 -15.43
N ASP A 167 13.65 -4.13 -15.85
CA ASP A 167 12.38 -3.74 -16.50
C ASP A 167 12.04 -4.52 -17.78
N THR A 168 12.94 -5.39 -18.25
CA THR A 168 12.87 -6.06 -19.55
C THR A 168 12.53 -7.55 -19.48
N ALA A 169 12.58 -8.17 -18.30
CA ALA A 169 12.37 -9.61 -18.15
C ALA A 169 11.14 -9.90 -17.27
N LEU A 170 10.37 -10.91 -17.68
CA LEU A 170 9.33 -11.49 -16.83
C LEU A 170 10.01 -12.29 -15.73
N VAL A 171 9.73 -11.96 -14.48
CA VAL A 171 10.28 -12.68 -13.33
C VAL A 171 9.23 -13.64 -12.81
N PHE A 172 9.57 -14.92 -12.73
CA PHE A 172 8.73 -15.94 -12.11
C PHE A 172 9.02 -16.01 -10.62
N ASP A 173 7.96 -16.02 -9.81
CA ASP A 173 8.07 -16.43 -8.42
C ASP A 173 8.26 -17.95 -8.40
N ASP A 174 9.38 -18.43 -7.87
CA ASP A 174 9.69 -19.85 -7.73
C ASP A 174 10.06 -20.19 -6.27
N PRO A 175 9.16 -20.85 -5.51
CA PRO A 175 7.80 -21.23 -5.90
C PRO A 175 6.85 -20.02 -5.99
N PRO A 176 5.68 -20.16 -6.66
CA PRO A 176 4.66 -19.11 -6.69
C PRO A 176 4.26 -18.60 -5.30
N VAL A 177 4.11 -17.28 -5.16
CA VAL A 177 3.88 -16.63 -3.87
C VAL A 177 2.39 -16.60 -3.53
N LYS A 178 2.01 -17.17 -2.38
CA LYS A 178 0.65 -17.05 -1.85
C LYS A 178 0.45 -15.69 -1.18
N VAL A 179 -0.20 -14.76 -1.87
CA VAL A 179 -0.43 -13.39 -1.38
C VAL A 179 -1.56 -13.33 -0.37
N LEU A 180 -2.62 -14.12 -0.57
CA LEU A 180 -3.71 -14.36 0.38
C LEU A 180 -3.98 -15.86 0.48
N LYS A 181 -4.24 -16.35 1.68
CA LYS A 181 -4.60 -17.76 1.96
C LYS A 181 -6.11 -17.89 2.16
N TYR A 182 -6.72 -18.88 1.53
CA TYR A 182 -8.13 -19.21 1.73
C TYR A 182 -8.28 -20.59 2.41
N PRO A 183 -9.36 -20.81 3.17
CA PRO A 183 -10.33 -19.81 3.61
C PRO A 183 -9.72 -18.78 4.58
N LEU A 184 -10.40 -17.65 4.79
CA LEU A 184 -9.97 -16.64 5.75
C LEU A 184 -10.21 -17.13 7.19
N THR A 185 -9.20 -17.77 7.78
CA THR A 185 -9.26 -18.27 9.16
C THR A 185 -8.39 -17.42 10.07
N GLU A 186 -8.97 -16.78 11.09
CA GLU A 186 -8.21 -16.01 12.08
C GLU A 186 -7.05 -16.82 12.67
N ASN A 187 -5.96 -16.12 12.97
CA ASN A 187 -4.68 -16.69 13.41
C ASN A 187 -4.00 -17.65 12.43
N SER A 188 -4.58 -17.93 11.26
CA SER A 188 -3.86 -18.71 10.25
C SER A 188 -2.65 -17.94 9.74
N GLU A 189 -1.54 -18.66 9.66
CA GLU A 189 -0.25 -18.16 9.23
C GLU A 189 0.22 -18.92 7.98
N TRP A 190 1.02 -18.26 7.16
CA TRP A 190 1.74 -18.88 6.07
C TRP A 190 3.00 -18.10 5.73
N ASN A 191 4.00 -18.80 5.21
CA ASN A 191 5.18 -18.18 4.64
C ASN A 191 4.83 -17.60 3.27
N MET A 192 5.05 -16.30 3.10
CA MET A 192 4.88 -15.61 1.81
C MET A 192 6.15 -15.70 0.97
N LEU A 193 7.30 -15.50 1.62
CA LEU A 193 8.60 -15.44 0.97
C LEU A 193 9.67 -16.01 1.89
N ASN A 194 10.63 -16.73 1.33
CA ASN A 194 11.82 -17.18 2.01
C ASN A 194 13.01 -17.15 1.04
N THR A 195 14.00 -16.33 1.34
CA THR A 195 15.20 -16.13 0.52
C THR A 195 16.44 -16.81 1.09
N GLY A 196 16.29 -17.56 2.19
CA GLY A 196 17.40 -18.11 2.98
C GLY A 196 18.05 -17.09 3.91
N THR A 197 18.12 -15.81 3.54
CA THR A 197 18.61 -14.71 4.41
C THR A 197 17.49 -14.10 5.26
N TYR A 198 16.31 -13.99 4.69
CA TYR A 198 15.14 -13.56 5.43
C TYR A 198 13.90 -14.30 4.96
N SER A 199 12.87 -14.26 5.80
CA SER A 199 11.55 -14.75 5.45
C SER A 199 10.48 -13.76 5.88
N VAL A 200 9.38 -13.78 5.15
CA VAL A 200 8.20 -12.98 5.46
C VAL A 200 7.04 -13.93 5.67
N ASN A 201 6.50 -13.94 6.89
CA ASN A 201 5.28 -14.65 7.20
C ASN A 201 4.10 -13.68 7.23
N LYS A 202 2.94 -14.15 6.81
CA LYS A 202 1.68 -13.43 6.97
C LYS A 202 0.80 -14.15 7.96
N LYS A 203 0.12 -13.38 8.80
CA LYS A 203 -0.85 -13.89 9.78
C LYS A 203 -2.15 -13.11 9.73
N TYR A 204 -3.27 -13.82 9.66
CA TYR A 204 -4.59 -13.23 9.88
C TYR A 204 -4.76 -12.91 11.37
N LEU A 205 -5.11 -11.68 11.69
CA LEU A 205 -5.35 -11.26 13.07
C LEU A 205 -6.83 -11.38 13.41
N ASN A 206 -7.59 -10.37 13.02
CA ASN A 206 -8.99 -10.20 13.31
C ASN A 206 -9.64 -9.40 12.17
N PHE A 207 -10.97 -9.32 12.20
CA PHE A 207 -11.71 -8.39 11.38
C PHE A 207 -11.95 -7.07 12.13
N GLU A 208 -11.87 -5.93 11.44
CA GLU A 208 -12.16 -4.61 11.99
C GLU A 208 -12.74 -3.66 10.93
N ASN A 209 -13.54 -2.69 11.36
CA ASN A 209 -14.02 -1.62 10.48
C ASN A 209 -12.89 -0.63 10.22
N VAL A 210 -12.56 -0.42 8.95
CA VAL A 210 -11.55 0.54 8.48
C VAL A 210 -12.24 1.64 7.70
N THR A 211 -12.08 2.88 8.15
CA THR A 211 -12.62 4.07 7.46
C THR A 211 -11.51 4.76 6.68
N VAL A 212 -11.76 4.98 5.39
CA VAL A 212 -10.90 5.70 4.44
C VAL A 212 -11.76 6.64 3.61
N ASN A 213 -11.15 7.40 2.68
CA ASN A 213 -11.88 8.34 1.84
C ASN A 213 -12.96 7.67 0.97
N ALA A 214 -12.75 6.41 0.57
CA ALA A 214 -13.72 5.63 -0.20
C ALA A 214 -14.93 5.12 0.62
N GLY A 215 -14.92 5.28 1.96
CA GLY A 215 -15.97 4.80 2.85
C GLY A 215 -15.44 3.96 4.02
N THR A 216 -16.36 3.29 4.72
CA THR A 216 -16.06 2.35 5.81
C THR A 216 -16.23 0.92 5.33
N PHE A 217 -15.23 0.08 5.57
CA PHE A 217 -15.17 -1.30 5.11
C PHE A 217 -14.92 -2.24 6.28
N TYR A 218 -15.63 -3.36 6.31
CA TYR A 218 -15.30 -4.46 7.22
C TYR A 218 -14.14 -5.26 6.64
N CYS A 219 -12.97 -5.15 7.26
CA CYS A 219 -11.70 -5.63 6.71
C CYS A 219 -11.11 -6.75 7.54
N LEU A 220 -10.55 -7.75 6.87
CA LEU A 220 -9.57 -8.63 7.48
C LEU A 220 -8.23 -7.91 7.63
N LYS A 221 -7.70 -7.90 8.85
CA LYS A 221 -6.36 -7.39 9.16
C LYS A 221 -5.33 -8.50 9.03
N ILE A 222 -4.32 -8.27 8.21
CA ILE A 222 -3.20 -9.18 7.98
C ILE A 222 -1.93 -8.53 8.51
N LYS A 223 -1.22 -9.19 9.42
CA LYS A 223 0.13 -8.79 9.83
C LYS A 223 1.16 -9.44 8.91
N LYS A 224 2.23 -8.72 8.58
CA LYS A 224 3.45 -9.32 8.03
C LYS A 224 4.56 -9.28 9.08
N ASP A 225 5.14 -10.43 9.32
CA ASP A 225 6.28 -10.61 10.22
C ASP A 225 7.53 -10.87 9.37
N LEU A 226 8.54 -10.03 9.55
CA LEU A 226 9.85 -10.15 8.90
C LEU A 226 10.81 -10.88 9.83
N TYR A 227 11.43 -11.95 9.35
CA TYR A 227 12.46 -12.70 10.08
C TYR A 227 13.77 -12.54 9.33
N TYR A 228 14.78 -11.98 9.98
CA TYR A 228 16.09 -11.75 9.36
C TYR A 228 17.16 -12.59 10.07
N ASN A 229 17.57 -13.71 9.45
CA ASN A 229 18.49 -14.70 10.03
C ASN A 229 18.20 -15.04 11.52
N SER A 230 16.92 -15.01 11.90
CA SER A 230 16.45 -15.09 13.29
C SER A 230 15.21 -15.97 13.37
N SER A 231 15.03 -16.64 14.50
CA SER A 231 13.82 -17.39 14.83
C SER A 231 12.68 -16.51 15.35
N ALA A 232 12.97 -15.26 15.71
CA ALA A 232 12.00 -14.28 16.19
C ALA A 232 11.74 -13.20 15.12
N PRO A 233 10.49 -12.70 15.01
CA PRO A 233 10.18 -11.61 14.10
C PRO A 233 10.85 -10.32 14.55
N ASP A 234 11.21 -9.49 13.58
CA ASP A 234 11.77 -8.17 13.81
C ASP A 234 10.75 -7.24 14.49
N THR A 235 11.10 -6.69 15.65
CA THR A 235 10.21 -5.82 16.43
C THR A 235 10.23 -4.36 15.98
N GLY A 236 11.24 -3.96 15.20
CA GLY A 236 11.33 -2.67 14.53
C GLY A 236 10.49 -2.61 13.25
N TYR A 237 10.06 -3.75 12.72
CA TYR A 237 9.21 -3.88 11.55
C TYR A 237 7.74 -4.14 11.92
N ILE A 238 6.85 -3.22 11.57
CA ILE A 238 5.41 -3.33 11.79
C ILE A 238 4.71 -3.13 10.46
N PHE A 239 4.05 -4.16 9.94
CA PHE A 239 3.36 -4.12 8.65
C PHE A 239 1.96 -4.72 8.78
N TYR A 240 0.94 -3.93 8.40
CA TYR A 240 -0.43 -4.37 8.29
C TYR A 240 -1.00 -4.12 6.89
N ASP A 241 -1.69 -5.13 6.35
CA ASP A 241 -2.60 -4.97 5.21
C ASP A 241 -4.05 -5.15 5.68
N TYR A 242 -4.96 -4.41 5.08
CA TYR A 242 -6.39 -4.47 5.34
C TYR A 242 -7.15 -4.81 4.06
N PHE A 243 -7.86 -5.93 4.06
CA PHE A 243 -8.55 -6.44 2.88
C PHE A 243 -10.04 -6.61 3.14
N SER A 244 -10.87 -6.23 2.18
CA SER A 244 -12.31 -6.52 2.15
C SER A 244 -12.70 -7.16 0.82
N GLU A 245 -13.99 -7.45 0.64
CA GLU A 245 -14.54 -7.89 -0.66
C GLU A 245 -14.37 -6.85 -1.77
N SER A 246 -14.05 -5.60 -1.41
CA SER A 246 -13.70 -4.53 -2.35
C SER A 246 -12.19 -4.44 -2.63
N GLY A 247 -11.38 -5.39 -2.17
CA GLY A 247 -9.92 -5.42 -2.40
C GLY A 247 -9.11 -4.92 -1.20
N MET A 248 -7.88 -4.44 -1.44
CA MET A 248 -7.07 -3.80 -0.39
C MET A 248 -7.66 -2.43 -0.06
N ILE A 249 -7.94 -2.18 1.21
CA ILE A 249 -8.53 -0.91 1.69
C ILE A 249 -7.47 0.01 2.27
N LYS A 250 -6.52 -0.56 3.02
CA LYS A 250 -5.46 0.18 3.70
C LYS A 250 -4.21 -0.69 3.84
N ARG A 251 -3.04 -0.05 3.89
CA ARG A 251 -1.76 -0.63 4.29
C ARG A 251 -1.03 0.34 5.19
N ASP A 252 -0.44 -0.19 6.25
CA ASP A 252 0.46 0.54 7.16
C ASP A 252 1.79 -0.19 7.26
N LEU A 253 2.90 0.52 7.07
CA LEU A 253 4.25 0.06 7.32
C LEU A 253 4.94 1.05 8.26
N LEU A 254 5.61 0.53 9.29
CA LEU A 254 6.47 1.28 10.18
C LEU A 254 7.78 0.51 10.35
N ILE A 255 8.90 1.20 10.13
CA ILE A 255 10.26 0.72 10.36
C ILE A 255 10.89 1.64 11.42
N LYS A 256 11.29 1.07 12.55
CA LYS A 256 11.89 1.81 13.67
C LYS A 256 13.41 1.72 13.65
N ASP A 257 14.05 2.69 14.28
CA ASP A 257 15.48 2.67 14.59
C ASP A 257 16.40 2.47 13.37
N VAL A 258 16.01 3.01 12.22
CA VAL A 258 16.83 3.00 11.00
C VAL A 258 18.04 3.89 11.23
N ASN A 259 19.24 3.32 11.13
CA ASN A 259 20.45 4.12 11.26
C ASN A 259 20.60 5.02 10.04
N VAL A 260 21.02 6.26 10.28
CA VAL A 260 21.41 7.21 9.25
C VAL A 260 22.91 7.40 9.35
N SER A 261 23.61 7.19 8.25
CA SER A 261 25.06 7.38 8.14
C SER A 261 25.39 8.46 7.12
N ASN A 262 26.48 9.19 7.35
CA ASN A 262 27.01 10.14 6.38
C ASN A 262 27.82 9.43 5.27
N SER A 263 28.37 10.20 4.33
CA SER A 263 29.19 9.68 3.23
C SER A 263 30.50 9.00 3.65
N SER A 264 30.98 9.20 4.89
CA SER A 264 32.12 8.46 5.42
C SER A 264 31.72 7.15 6.10
N GLY A 265 30.44 6.77 6.07
CA GLY A 265 29.90 5.57 6.71
C GLY A 265 29.70 5.71 8.22
N GLN A 266 29.95 6.89 8.80
CA GLN A 266 29.73 7.12 10.22
C GLN A 266 28.24 7.28 10.49
N THR A 267 27.68 6.46 11.39
CA THR A 267 26.31 6.64 11.88
C THR A 267 26.21 7.98 12.60
N ILE A 268 25.35 8.85 12.10
CA ILE A 268 25.09 10.19 12.64
C ILE A 268 23.79 10.25 13.46
N GLY A 269 22.92 9.24 13.33
CA GLY A 269 21.69 9.16 14.11
C GLY A 269 20.79 8.00 13.69
N LYS A 270 19.54 8.07 14.14
CA LYS A 270 18.46 7.14 13.85
C LYS A 270 17.17 7.86 13.53
N ILE A 271 16.33 7.23 12.73
CA ILE A 271 14.99 7.71 12.37
C ILE A 271 13.98 6.57 12.42
N ASP A 272 12.71 6.93 12.55
CA ASP A 272 11.60 6.02 12.28
C ASP A 272 10.94 6.44 10.95
N ILE A 273 10.49 5.45 10.18
CA ILE A 273 9.88 5.65 8.86
C ILE A 273 8.51 5.01 8.88
N LYS A 274 7.50 5.71 8.37
CA LYS A 274 6.16 5.15 8.20
C LYS A 274 5.67 5.37 6.79
N GLU A 275 4.98 4.39 6.24
CA GLU A 275 4.18 4.52 5.03
C GLU A 275 2.73 4.12 5.33
N GLU A 276 1.80 4.91 4.81
CA GLU A 276 0.37 4.61 4.79
C GLU A 276 -0.10 4.62 3.33
N SER A 277 -0.83 3.59 2.92
CA SER A 277 -1.61 3.60 1.68
C SER A 277 -3.08 3.39 2.01
N PHE A 278 -3.98 4.14 1.39
CA PHE A 278 -5.41 4.08 1.69
C PHE A 278 -6.25 4.26 0.41
N LEU A 279 -7.38 3.55 0.35
CA LEU A 279 -8.27 3.58 -0.79
C LEU A 279 -9.04 4.91 -0.86
N ASN A 280 -8.94 5.57 -2.02
CA ASN A 280 -9.66 6.81 -2.31
C ASN A 280 -10.91 6.53 -3.16
N ILE A 281 -10.76 5.77 -4.25
CA ILE A 281 -11.82 5.50 -5.23
C ILE A 281 -11.63 4.08 -5.74
N TYR A 282 -12.72 3.37 -6.03
CA TYR A 282 -12.66 2.04 -6.64
C TYR A 282 -13.88 1.74 -7.49
N ASN A 283 -13.76 0.71 -8.31
CA ASN A 283 -14.87 0.06 -9.00
C ASN A 283 -14.58 -1.43 -9.08
N ILE A 284 -15.53 -2.26 -8.65
CA ILE A 284 -15.47 -3.70 -8.85
C ILE A 284 -16.41 -4.04 -10.00
N ALA A 285 -15.85 -4.52 -11.11
CA ALA A 285 -16.66 -5.00 -12.22
C ALA A 285 -17.48 -6.22 -11.79
N LYS A 286 -18.65 -6.43 -12.39
CA LYS A 286 -19.50 -7.60 -12.18
C LYS A 286 -19.28 -8.63 -13.26
#